data_AF-A0A4Y2KP50-F1
#
_entry.id   AF-A0A4Y2KP50-F1
#
_cell.length_a   1.000
_cell.length_b   1.000
_cell.length_c   1.000
_cell.angle_alpha   90.00
_cell.angle_beta   90.00
_cell.angle_gamma   90.00
#
_symmetry.space_group_name_H-M   'P 1'
#
loop_
_entity.id
_entity.type
_entity.pdbx_description
1 polymer ?
#
loop_
_entity_poly.entity_id
_entity_poly.type
_entity_poly.pdbx_seq_one_letter_code
_entity_poly.pdbx_strand_id
1 'polypeptide(L)'
;MKEGFAERFEQFKTYKSTLAFIVNPLNTNTNEINIEPFGIDAGSLQMQLLDLKTKDLWSGKFTEFKSKLEELEVQKCMHILQQKWTALKEIPRVEALIFDAWNSLPECYSEVKKLAYGVLTIFG
;
A
#
# COMPACT_ATOMS: atom_id res chain seq x y z
N MET A 1 4.55 -29.69 -8.52
CA MET A 1 3.51 -28.61 -8.55
C MET A 1 3.04 -28.22 -7.15
N LYS A 2 2.63 -29.18 -6.29
CA LYS A 2 2.18 -28.89 -4.90
C LYS A 2 3.29 -28.38 -3.97
N GLU A 3 4.48 -28.97 -4.00
CA GLU A 3 5.60 -28.53 -3.13
C GLU A 3 6.05 -27.10 -3.45
N GLY A 4 6.27 -26.79 -4.73
CA GLY A 4 6.58 -25.41 -5.14
C GLY A 4 5.46 -24.40 -4.90
N PHE A 5 4.18 -24.83 -4.79
CA PHE A 5 3.10 -23.94 -4.35
C PHE A 5 3.20 -23.66 -2.84
N ALA A 6 3.41 -24.70 -2.03
CA ALA A 6 3.53 -24.55 -0.58
C ALA A 6 4.68 -23.60 -0.21
N GLU A 7 5.86 -23.77 -0.83
CA GLU A 7 7.01 -22.90 -0.62
C GLU A 7 6.71 -21.43 -0.98
N ARG A 8 6.14 -21.18 -2.16
CA ARG A 8 5.76 -19.82 -2.58
C ARG A 8 4.66 -19.21 -1.71
N PHE A 9 3.73 -20.03 -1.22
CA PHE A 9 2.68 -19.56 -0.33
C PHE A 9 3.25 -19.19 1.05
N GLU A 10 4.20 -19.97 1.57
CA GLU A 10 4.95 -19.60 2.79
C GLU A 10 5.70 -18.29 2.60
N GLN A 11 6.40 -18.11 1.47
CA GLN A 11 7.04 -16.84 1.12
C GLN A 11 6.02 -15.70 1.02
N PHE A 12 4.86 -15.89 0.38
CA PHE A 12 3.82 -14.88 0.27
C PHE A 12 3.35 -14.37 1.65
N LYS A 13 3.21 -15.27 2.63
CA LYS A 13 2.80 -14.88 4.00
C LYS A 13 3.79 -13.92 4.66
N THR A 14 5.08 -13.97 4.31
CA THR A 14 6.09 -13.04 4.85
C THR A 14 5.92 -11.62 4.31
N TYR A 15 5.25 -11.45 3.17
CA TYR A 15 4.94 -10.13 2.59
C TYR A 15 3.70 -9.47 3.19
N LYS A 16 3.00 -10.10 4.14
CA LYS A 16 1.75 -9.55 4.69
C LYS A 16 1.89 -8.09 5.15
N SER A 17 2.92 -7.80 5.95
CA SER A 17 3.16 -6.44 6.46
C SER A 17 3.65 -5.51 5.35
N THR A 18 4.45 -6.01 4.40
CA THR A 18 4.85 -5.27 3.19
C THR A 18 3.67 -4.86 2.32
N LEU A 19 2.68 -5.74 2.15
CA LEU A 19 1.45 -5.46 1.41
C LEU A 19 0.55 -4.48 2.17
N ALA A 20 0.44 -4.65 3.50
CA ALA A 20 -0.32 -3.73 4.35
C ALA A 20 0.26 -2.30 4.32
N PHE A 21 1.58 -2.16 4.19
CA PHE A 21 2.26 -0.88 4.10
C PHE A 21 1.69 0.01 2.98
N ILE A 22 1.39 -0.58 1.82
CA ILE A 22 0.91 0.14 0.63
C ILE A 22 -0.42 0.85 0.86
N VAL A 23 -1.29 0.24 1.68
CA VAL A 23 -2.64 0.74 1.94
C VAL A 23 -2.77 1.41 3.31
N ASN A 24 -1.80 1.22 4.21
CA ASN A 24 -1.84 1.75 5.57
C ASN A 24 -0.43 2.09 6.11
N PRO A 25 0.29 3.02 5.47
CA PRO A 25 1.71 3.22 5.75
C PRO A 25 2.00 3.80 7.14
N LEU A 26 1.07 4.56 7.72
CA LEU A 26 1.26 5.19 9.03
C LEU A 26 1.19 4.18 10.19
N ASN A 27 0.33 3.17 10.06
CA ASN A 27 0.06 2.19 11.12
C ASN A 27 0.78 0.85 10.93
N THR A 28 1.40 0.62 9.77
CA THR A 28 2.13 -0.64 9.54
C THR A 28 3.37 -0.73 10.41
N ASN A 29 3.61 -1.90 11.00
CA ASN A 29 4.83 -2.18 11.74
C ASN A 29 6.02 -2.23 10.77
N THR A 30 6.87 -1.20 10.83
CA THR A 30 8.00 -1.04 9.92
C THR A 30 9.08 -2.11 10.11
N ASN A 31 9.14 -2.74 11.30
CA ASN A 31 10.10 -3.80 11.60
C ASN A 31 9.75 -5.14 10.92
N GLU A 32 8.51 -5.29 10.45
CA GLU A 32 8.03 -6.50 9.79
C GLU A 32 7.95 -6.34 8.26
N ILE A 33 8.33 -5.18 7.73
CA ILE A 33 8.35 -4.97 6.28
C ILE A 33 9.54 -5.73 5.70
N ASN A 34 9.25 -6.68 4.82
CA ASN A 34 10.28 -7.35 4.03
C ASN A 34 10.76 -6.41 2.92
N ILE A 35 12.00 -5.94 3.03
CA ILE A 35 12.63 -4.97 2.11
C ILE A 35 13.73 -5.58 1.23
N GLU A 36 14.23 -6.77 1.58
CA GLU A 36 15.32 -7.46 0.89
C GLU A 36 15.09 -7.60 -0.63
N PRO A 37 13.89 -7.95 -1.12
CA PRO A 37 13.65 -8.16 -2.54
C PRO A 37 13.74 -6.88 -3.39
N PHE A 38 13.69 -5.71 -2.75
CA PHE A 38 13.60 -4.42 -3.43
C PHE A 38 14.90 -3.62 -3.41
N GLY A 39 15.98 -4.16 -2.81
CA GLY A 39 17.29 -3.50 -2.75
C GLY A 39 17.25 -2.15 -2.01
N ILE A 40 16.42 -2.06 -0.96
CA ILE A 40 16.20 -0.83 -0.19
C ILE A 40 17.26 -0.67 0.91
N ASP A 41 17.74 0.56 1.08
CA ASP A 41 18.57 0.91 2.23
C ASP A 41 17.72 1.08 3.50
N ALA A 42 17.95 0.22 4.50
CA ALA A 42 17.14 0.17 5.71
C ALA A 42 17.20 1.46 6.55
N GLY A 43 18.39 2.08 6.66
CA GLY A 43 18.57 3.30 7.46
C GLY A 43 17.85 4.50 6.84
N SER A 44 18.00 4.67 5.54
CA SER A 44 17.33 5.71 4.74
C SER A 44 15.82 5.50 4.73
N LEU A 45 15.36 4.25 4.60
CA LEU A 45 13.94 3.92 4.71
C LEU A 45 13.37 4.33 6.08
N GLN A 46 14.04 3.96 7.19
CA GLN A 46 13.58 4.33 8.53
C GLN A 46 13.49 5.85 8.73
N MET A 47 14.50 6.60 8.26
CA MET A 47 14.51 8.05 8.30
C MET A 47 13.34 8.67 7.51
N GLN A 48 13.11 8.18 6.28
CA GLN A 48 12.01 8.65 5.42
C GLN A 48 10.64 8.29 5.99
N LEU A 49 10.49 7.11 6.60
CA LEU A 49 9.25 6.68 7.25
C LEU A 49 8.94 7.50 8.51
N LEU A 50 9.96 7.83 9.30
CA LEU A 50 9.81 8.72 10.46
C LEU A 50 9.29 10.09 9.99
N ASP A 51 9.94 10.65 8.97
CA ASP A 51 9.57 11.95 8.41
C ASP A 51 8.16 11.95 7.79
N LEU A 52 7.77 10.86 7.11
CA LEU A 52 6.41 10.68 6.57
C LEU A 52 5.35 10.65 7.69
N LYS A 53 5.68 10.09 8.86
CA LYS A 53 4.77 10.03 10.02
C LYS A 53 4.71 11.36 10.78
N THR A 54 5.79 12.11 10.85
CA THR A 54 5.89 13.33 11.68
C THR A 54 5.58 14.62 10.94
N LYS A 55 5.76 14.67 9.62
CA LYS A 55 5.38 15.86 8.83
C LYS A 55 3.88 15.89 8.61
N ASP A 56 3.23 16.92 9.17
CA ASP A 56 1.79 17.16 9.05
C ASP A 56 1.25 17.07 7.62
N LEU A 57 2.01 17.57 6.64
CA LEU A 57 1.62 17.49 5.23
C LEU A 57 1.44 16.04 4.78
N TRP A 58 2.40 15.16 5.08
CA TRP A 58 2.37 13.78 4.62
C TRP A 58 1.50 12.90 5.50
N SER A 59 1.57 13.06 6.82
CA SER A 59 0.70 12.34 7.75
C SER A 59 -0.77 12.65 7.48
N GLY A 60 -1.12 13.92 7.23
CA GLY A 60 -2.46 14.34 6.83
C GLY A 60 -2.88 13.71 5.50
N LYS A 61 -2.01 13.77 4.48
CA LYS A 61 -2.31 13.20 3.16
C LYS A 61 -2.52 11.69 3.18
N PHE A 62 -1.69 10.94 3.90
CA PHE A 62 -1.82 9.49 4.01
C PHE A 62 -2.98 9.06 4.91
N THR A 63 -3.37 9.90 5.88
CA THR A 63 -4.62 9.71 6.64
C THR A 63 -5.83 9.87 5.73
N GLU A 64 -5.90 10.94 4.93
CA GLU A 64 -6.99 11.17 3.98
C GLU A 64 -7.07 10.04 2.94
N PHE A 65 -5.93 9.63 2.39
CA PHE A 65 -5.82 8.48 1.49
C PHE A 65 -6.39 7.20 2.12
N LYS A 66 -6.02 6.89 3.37
CA LYS A 66 -6.52 5.72 4.08
C LYS A 66 -8.04 5.76 4.25
N SER A 67 -8.58 6.91 4.66
CA SER A 67 -10.03 7.10 4.79
C SER A 67 -10.77 6.95 3.47
N LYS A 68 -10.21 7.45 2.36
CA LYS A 68 -10.79 7.25 1.02
C LYS A 68 -10.85 5.77 0.64
N LEU A 69 -9.81 4.98 0.95
CA LEU A 69 -9.84 3.54 0.69
C LEU A 69 -10.95 2.84 1.49
N GLU A 70 -11.11 3.20 2.75
CA GLU A 70 -12.17 2.65 3.61
C GLU A 70 -13.57 3.05 3.13
N GLU A 71 -13.77 4.31 2.76
CA GLU A 71 -15.02 4.82 2.21
C GLU A 71 -15.42 4.08 0.93
N LEU A 72 -14.47 3.86 0.01
CA LEU A 72 -14.73 3.11 -1.21
C LEU A 72 -15.16 1.66 -0.94
N GLU A 73 -14.57 1.01 0.06
CA GLU A 73 -14.95 -0.35 0.44
C GLU A 73 -16.38 -0.39 1.00
N VAL A 74 -16.74 0.61 1.82
CA VAL A 74 -18.12 0.77 2.32
C VAL A 74 -19.09 1.03 1.17
N GLN A 75 -18.75 1.92 0.24
CA GLN A 75 -19.59 2.22 -0.94
C GLN A 75 -19.78 0.99 -1.83
N LYS A 76 -18.71 0.22 -2.10
CA LYS A 76 -18.78 -1.06 -2.83
C LYS A 76 -19.76 -2.02 -2.16
N CYS A 77 -19.61 -2.23 -0.85
CA CYS A 77 -20.52 -3.08 -0.07
C CYS A 77 -21.98 -2.60 -0.21
N MET A 78 -22.23 -1.30 -0.05
CA MET A 78 -23.58 -0.73 -0.17
C MET A 78 -24.18 -0.91 -1.56
N HIS A 79 -23.41 -0.74 -2.63
CA HIS A 79 -23.89 -0.95 -4.00
C HIS A 79 -24.18 -2.42 -4.31
N ILE A 80 -23.38 -3.35 -3.77
CA ILE A 80 -23.64 -4.79 -3.88
C ILE A 80 -24.96 -5.14 -3.18
N LEU A 81 -25.16 -4.67 -1.94
CA LEU A 81 -26.39 -4.89 -1.18
C LEU A 81 -27.63 -4.32 -1.89
N GLN A 82 -27.48 -3.18 -2.57
CA GLN A 82 -28.55 -2.53 -3.34
C GLN A 82 -28.66 -3.03 -4.79
N GLN A 83 -27.84 -4.01 -5.20
CA GLN A 83 -27.76 -4.54 -6.57
C GLN A 83 -27.55 -3.46 -7.65
N LYS A 84 -26.86 -2.37 -7.30
CA LYS A 84 -26.58 -1.24 -8.19
C LYS A 84 -25.31 -1.51 -9.01
N TRP A 85 -25.41 -2.44 -9.96
CA TRP A 85 -24.27 -2.88 -10.78
C TRP A 85 -23.65 -1.79 -11.66
N THR A 86 -24.44 -0.81 -12.10
CA THR A 86 -23.96 0.33 -12.88
C THR A 86 -23.12 1.27 -12.02
N ALA A 87 -23.63 1.67 -10.85
CA ALA A 87 -22.90 2.50 -9.90
C ALA A 87 -21.61 1.84 -9.39
N LEU A 88 -21.63 0.50 -9.20
CA LEU A 88 -20.44 -0.25 -8.82
C LEU A 88 -19.29 -0.13 -9.84
N LYS A 89 -19.61 -0.03 -11.14
CA LYS A 89 -18.62 0.16 -12.21
C LYS A 89 -18.02 1.57 -12.25
N GLU A 90 -18.72 2.55 -11.69
CA GLU A 90 -18.28 3.94 -11.63
C GLU A 90 -17.41 4.24 -10.40
N ILE A 91 -17.35 3.32 -9.43
CA ILE A 91 -16.49 3.46 -8.25
C ILE A 91 -15.02 3.58 -8.70
N PRO A 92 -14.27 4.58 -8.20
CA PRO A 92 -12.85 4.72 -8.45
C PRO A 92 -12.05 3.44 -8.19
N ARG A 93 -11.10 3.16 -9.07
CA ARG A 93 -10.18 2.02 -8.91
C ARG A 93 -9.23 2.27 -7.75
N VAL A 94 -9.15 1.29 -6.84
CA VAL A 94 -8.32 1.39 -5.63
C VAL A 94 -6.84 1.49 -6.00
N GLU A 95 -6.42 0.75 -7.03
CA GLU A 95 -5.05 0.72 -7.52
C GLU A 95 -4.59 2.09 -8.03
N ALA A 96 -5.48 2.85 -8.69
CA ALA A 96 -5.19 4.20 -9.16
C ALA A 96 -4.95 5.16 -7.99
N LEU A 97 -5.80 5.11 -6.95
CA LEU A 97 -5.64 5.95 -5.76
C LEU A 97 -4.36 5.63 -4.99
N ILE A 98 -4.03 4.34 -4.87
CA ILE A 98 -2.77 3.90 -4.28
C ILE A 98 -1.60 4.50 -5.09
N PHE A 99 -1.60 4.31 -6.41
CA PHE A 99 -0.54 4.81 -7.27
C PHE A 99 -0.36 6.33 -7.16
N ASP A 100 -1.45 7.10 -7.22
CA ASP A 100 -1.42 8.57 -7.13
C ASP A 100 -0.91 9.06 -5.78
N ALA A 101 -1.30 8.41 -4.68
CA ALA A 101 -0.84 8.75 -3.34
C ALA A 101 0.69 8.60 -3.24
N TRP A 102 1.23 7.46 -3.65
CA TRP A 102 2.66 7.18 -3.63
C TRP A 102 3.46 8.03 -4.64
N ASN A 103 2.90 8.30 -5.82
CA ASN A 103 3.51 9.14 -6.85
C ASN A 103 3.63 10.60 -6.45
N SER A 104 2.76 11.05 -5.55
CA SER A 104 2.79 12.42 -5.06
C SER A 104 3.96 12.72 -4.10
N LEU A 105 4.66 11.70 -3.61
CA LEU A 105 5.84 11.89 -2.78
C LEU A 105 7.01 12.48 -3.60
N PRO A 106 7.73 13.48 -3.05
CA PRO A 106 8.95 14.01 -3.64
C PRO A 106 10.05 12.94 -3.78
N GLU A 107 11.02 13.21 -4.64
CA GLU A 107 12.18 12.31 -4.86
C GLU A 107 13.05 12.11 -3.62
N CYS A 108 12.98 13.00 -2.63
CA CYS A 108 13.69 12.79 -1.35
C CYS A 108 13.13 11.61 -0.52
N TYR A 109 11.96 11.06 -0.89
CA TYR A 109 11.41 9.81 -0.34
C TYR A 109 11.73 8.60 -1.23
N SER A 110 12.93 8.57 -1.82
CA SER A 110 13.34 7.58 -2.81
C SER A 110 13.16 6.13 -2.36
N GLU A 111 13.49 5.80 -1.11
CA GLU A 111 13.43 4.42 -0.60
C GLU A 111 11.99 3.99 -0.33
N VAL A 112 11.19 4.90 0.24
CA VAL A 112 9.75 4.68 0.43
C VAL A 112 9.04 4.51 -0.92
N LYS A 113 9.39 5.32 -1.93
CA LYS A 113 8.85 5.20 -3.30
C LYS A 113 9.29 3.89 -3.96
N LYS A 114 10.57 3.51 -3.85
CA LYS A 114 11.08 2.22 -4.35
C LYS A 114 10.33 1.04 -3.74
N LEU A 115 10.09 1.06 -2.43
CA LEU A 115 9.30 0.04 -1.75
C LEU A 115 7.88 -0.02 -2.32
N ALA A 116 7.21 1.14 -2.39
CA ALA A 116 5.83 1.20 -2.85
C ALA A 116 5.67 0.68 -4.29
N TYR A 117 6.52 1.16 -5.21
CA TYR A 117 6.49 0.71 -6.60
C TYR A 117 6.96 -0.72 -6.77
N GLY A 118 7.99 -1.15 -6.03
CA GLY A 118 8.44 -2.53 -6.03
C GLY A 118 7.30 -3.48 -5.70
N VAL A 119 6.52 -3.17 -4.67
CA VAL A 119 5.34 -3.97 -4.30
C VAL A 119 4.24 -3.89 -5.36
N LEU A 120 3.95 -2.70 -5.90
CA LEU A 120 2.92 -2.54 -6.93
C LEU A 120 3.23 -3.33 -8.21
N THR A 121 4.50 -3.41 -8.62
CA THR A 121 4.92 -4.16 -9.81
C THR A 121 4.79 -5.68 -9.69
N ILE A 122 4.60 -6.21 -8.47
CA ILE A 122 4.33 -7.66 -8.27
C ILE A 122 3.02 -8.07 -8.97
N PHE A 123 2.08 -7.13 -9.12
CA PHE A 123 0.73 -7.42 -9.61
C PHE A 123 0.58 -7.27 -11.12
N GLY A 124 1.61 -6.82 -11.85
CA GLY A 124 1.60 -6.59 -13.30
C GLY A 124 1.29 -5.15 -13.66
#